data_AF-A0A945AKS0-F1
#
_entry.id   AF-A0A945AKS0-F1
#
_cell.length_a   1.000
_cell.length_b   1.000
_cell.length_c   1.000
_cell.angle_alpha   90.00
_cell.angle_beta   90.00
_cell.angle_gamma   90.00
#
_symmetry.space_group_name_H-M   'P 1'
#
loop_
_entity.id
_entity.type
_entity.pdbx_description
1 polymer ?
#
loop_
_entity_poly.entity_id
_entity_poly.type
_entity_poly.pdbx_seq_one_letter_code
_entity_poly.pdbx_strand_id
1 'polypeptide(L)' 'MHRRQLIVQGVGYRYWLKELCDTNNVNGWVLNKKNEEVEAVLVNIDVVLFKNILSNCFLGPKKSM' A
#
# COMPACT_ATOMS: atom_id res chain seq x y z
N MET A 1 -9.04 -10.61 -21.19
CA MET A 1 -7.98 -10.16 -20.25
C MET A 1 -8.21 -10.83 -18.90
N HIS A 2 -7.40 -11.80 -18.49
CA HIS A 2 -7.38 -12.26 -17.10
C HIS A 2 -6.61 -11.21 -16.28
N ARG A 3 -7.27 -10.54 -15.31
CA ARG A 3 -6.57 -9.69 -14.35
C ARG A 3 -5.68 -10.61 -13.51
N ARG A 4 -4.37 -10.43 -13.55
CA ARG A 4 -3.49 -11.01 -12.51
C ARG A 4 -3.78 -10.25 -11.22
N GLN A 5 -4.48 -10.89 -10.30
CA GLN A 5 -4.61 -10.41 -8.92
C GLN A 5 -3.20 -10.47 -8.30
N LEU A 6 -2.71 -9.34 -7.78
CA LEU A 6 -1.47 -9.35 -7.01
C LEU A 6 -1.76 -9.96 -5.64
N ILE A 7 -0.88 -10.85 -5.16
CA ILE A 7 -0.96 -11.38 -3.80
C ILE A 7 -0.51 -10.28 -2.85
N VAL A 8 -1.46 -9.58 -2.24
CA VAL A 8 -1.22 -8.46 -1.31
C VAL A 8 -1.69 -8.76 0.11
N GLN A 9 -2.39 -9.87 0.32
CA GLN A 9 -2.77 -10.36 1.64
C GLN A 9 -1.86 -11.50 2.08
N GLY A 10 -1.67 -11.66 3.40
CA GLY A 10 -0.76 -12.67 3.95
C GLY A 10 0.74 -12.35 3.78
N VAL A 11 1.10 -11.27 3.09
CA VAL A 11 2.50 -10.89 2.77
C VAL A 11 3.00 -9.66 3.53
N GLY A 12 2.29 -9.23 4.57
CA GLY A 12 2.66 -8.05 5.36
C GLY A 12 2.41 -6.69 4.69
N TYR A 13 1.70 -6.65 3.56
CA TYR A 13 1.48 -5.42 2.77
C TYR A 13 0.88 -4.27 3.58
N ARG A 14 -0.14 -4.52 4.41
CA ARG A 14 -0.75 -3.49 5.27
C ARG A 14 0.25 -2.89 6.26
N TYR A 15 1.07 -3.75 6.86
CA TYR A 15 2.06 -3.33 7.85
C TYR A 15 3.14 -2.47 7.17
N TRP A 16 3.65 -2.93 6.02
CA TRP A 16 4.60 -2.17 5.20
C TRP A 16 4.05 -0.80 4.79
N LEU A 17 2.82 -0.73 4.27
CA LEU A 17 2.23 0.54 3.85
C LEU A 17 2.03 1.47 5.05
N LYS A 18 1.65 0.94 6.21
CA LYS A 18 1.55 1.71 7.46
C LYS A 18 2.90 2.29 7.85
N GLU A 19 3.97 1.49 7.93
CA GLU A 19 5.31 1.98 8.27
C GLU A 19 5.81 3.06 7.29
N LEU A 20 5.56 2.85 5.99
CA LEU A 20 5.91 3.84 4.96
C LEU A 20 5.17 5.17 5.19
N CYS A 21 3.88 5.12 5.54
CA CYS A 21 3.10 6.32 5.84
C CYS A 21 3.53 6.97 7.16
N ASP A 22 3.72 6.19 8.23
CA ASP A 22 4.18 6.68 9.54
C ASP A 22 5.53 7.43 9.40
N THR A 23 6.48 6.86 8.63
CA THR A 23 7.81 7.46 8.39
C THR A 23 7.73 8.80 7.65
N ASN A 24 6.69 9.00 6.84
CA ASN A 24 6.48 10.22 6.07
C ASN A 24 5.41 11.16 6.69
N ASN A 25 4.98 10.90 7.93
CA ASN A 25 3.95 11.66 8.62
C ASN A 25 2.62 11.78 7.84
N VAL A 26 2.26 10.72 7.11
CA VAL A 26 1.01 10.62 6.34
C VAL A 26 -0.04 9.91 7.17
N ASN A 27 -1.18 10.56 7.38
CA ASN A 27 -2.30 9.97 8.11
C ASN A 27 -3.20 9.14 7.20
N GLY A 28 -4.00 8.24 7.76
CA GLY A 28 -4.95 7.45 6.97
C GLY A 28 -5.30 6.10 7.56
N TRP A 29 -5.78 5.21 6.69
CA TRP A 29 -6.07 3.83 7.04
C TRP A 29 -5.79 2.88 5.88
N VAL A 30 -5.57 1.61 6.21
CA VAL A 30 -5.40 0.52 5.25
C VAL A 30 -6.19 -0.71 5.69
N LEU A 31 -6.91 -1.33 4.75
CA LEU A 31 -7.85 -2.43 4.99
C LEU A 31 -7.65 -3.57 4.00
N ASN A 32 -7.68 -4.81 4.50
CA ASN A 32 -7.82 -5.99 3.66
C ASN A 32 -9.30 -6.19 3.33
N LYS A 33 -9.65 -6.23 2.05
CA LYS A 33 -11.01 -6.54 1.60
C LYS A 33 -11.20 -8.05 1.52
N LYS A 34 -12.47 -8.49 1.46
CA LYS A 34 -12.80 -9.92 1.31
C LYS A 34 -12.38 -10.51 -0.04
N ASN A 35 -12.21 -9.68 -1.07
CA ASN A 35 -11.85 -10.06 -2.44
C ASN A 35 -10.32 -10.03 -2.67
N GLU A 36 -9.51 -10.29 -1.65
CA GLU A 36 -8.04 -10.34 -1.72
C GLU A 36 -7.35 -9.01 -2.07
N GLU A 37 -8.11 -7.92 -2.25
CA GLU A 37 -7.57 -6.58 -2.47
C GLU A 37 -7.19 -5.89 -1.15
N VAL A 38 -6.34 -4.87 -1.27
CA VAL A 38 -6.04 -3.92 -0.20
C VAL A 38 -6.56 -2.55 -0.62
N GLU A 39 -7.28 -1.90 0.27
CA GLU A 39 -7.77 -0.52 0.11
C GLU A 39 -7.07 0.39 1.11
N ALA A 40 -6.69 1.59 0.68
CA ALA A 40 -6.02 2.55 1.54
C ALA A 40 -6.51 3.98 1.25
N VAL A 41 -6.59 4.78 2.32
CA VAL A 41 -6.84 6.21 2.26
C VAL A 41 -5.63 6.91 2.87
N LEU A 42 -5.10 7.91 2.17
CA LEU A 42 -3.99 8.76 2.60
C LEU A 42 -4.49 10.20 2.75
N VAL A 43 -4.16 10.84 3.87
CA VAL A 43 -4.63 12.18 4.27
C VAL A 43 -3.44 13.05 4.62
N ASN A 44 -3.53 14.35 4.31
CA ASN A 44 -2.46 15.34 4.51
C ASN A 44 -1.16 15.00 3.79
N ILE A 45 -1.26 14.55 2.54
CA ILE A 45 -0.13 14.17 1.69
C ILE A 45 -0.02 15.10 0.49
N ASP A 46 1.19 15.56 0.16
CA ASP A 46 1.42 16.32 -1.06
C ASP A 46 1.49 15.41 -2.30
N VAL A 47 1.34 16.01 -3.49
CA VAL A 47 1.26 15.27 -4.75
C VAL A 47 2.54 14.49 -5.11
N VAL A 48 3.71 14.98 -4.70
CA VAL A 48 5.00 14.34 -5.01
C VAL A 48 5.16 13.11 -4.14
N LEU A 49 4.94 13.25 -2.83
CA LEU A 49 4.99 12.13 -1.90
C LEU A 49 3.92 11.08 -2.21
N PHE A 50 2.70 11.51 -2.58
CA PHE A 50 1.63 10.62 -3.01
C PHE A 50 2.06 9.75 -4.20
N LYS A 51 2.64 10.35 -5.25
CA LYS A 51 3.15 9.62 -6.42
C LYS A 51 4.26 8.64 -6.07
N ASN A 52 5.14 9.00 -5.13
CA ASN A 52 6.21 8.12 -4.66
C ASN A 52 5.65 6.90 -3.91
N ILE A 53 4.70 7.11 -2.99
CA ILE A 53 4.03 6.00 -2.27
C ILE A 53 3.27 5.11 -3.26
N LEU A 54 2.49 5.71 -4.17
CA LEU A 54 1.76 4.95 -5.21
C LEU A 54 2.69 4.12 -6.09
N SER A 55 3.84 4.68 -6.50
CA SER A 55 4.85 3.94 -7.28
C SER A 55 5.41 2.75 -6.50
N ASN A 56 5.68 2.93 -5.20
CA ASN A 56 6.13 1.85 -4.33
C ASN A 56 5.04 0.77 -4.15
N CYS A 57 3.75 1.12 -4.16
CA CYS A 57 2.66 0.14 -4.07
C CYS A 57 2.65 -0.85 -5.24
N PHE A 58 3.13 -0.46 -6.43
CA PHE A 58 3.31 -1.37 -7.57
C PHE A 58 4.47 -2.35 -7.41
N LEU A 59 5.45 -2.01 -6.56
CA LEU A 59 6.59 -2.88 -6.25
C LEU A 59 6.33 -3.77 -5.02
N GLY A 60 5.56 -3.25 -4.07
CA GLY A 60 5.29 -3.91 -2.80
C GLY A 60 6.48 -3.88 -1.82
N PRO A 61 6.35 -4.52 -0.65
CA PRO A 61 7.43 -4.62 0.31
C PRO A 61 8.64 -5.35 -0.27
N LYS A 62 9.85 -4.81 -0.07
CA LYS A 62 11.13 -5.44 -0.50
C LYS A 62 11.35 -6.86 0.05
N LYS A 63 10.58 -7.28 1.06
CA LYS A 63 10.63 -8.62 1.68
C LYS A 63 9.69 -9.65 1.05
N SER A 64 8.98 -9.31 -0.02
CA SER A 64 8.28 -10.31 -0.84
C SER A 64 9.25 -10.93 -1.85
N MET A 65 10.18 -11.74 -1.33
CA MET A 65 10.93 -12.75 -2.08
C MET A 65 10.71 -14.10 -1.40
#